data_AF-A0A1F8V2J4-F1
#
_entry.id   AF-A0A1F8V2J4-F1
#
_cell.length_a   1.000
_cell.length_b   1.000
_cell.length_c   1.000
_cell.angle_alpha   90.00
_cell.angle_beta   90.00
_cell.angle_gamma   90.00
#
_symmetry.space_group_name_H-M   'P 1'
#
loop_
_entity.id
_entity.type
_entity.pdbx_description
1 polymer ?
#
loop_
_entity_poly.entity_id
_entity_poly.type
_entity_poly.pdbx_seq_one_letter_code
_entity_poly.pdbx_strand_id
1 'polypeptide(L)'
;MKYQHIQRIFTSPFYLNFRKHYCPDCNIELNKIEVSKIVNSSSPEAKNFDFHTFENYMIGNVKFIWTELQCDKCRRTISISEMKRIENEQKNNHEK
;
A
#
# COMPACT_ATOMS: atom_id res chain seq x y z
N MET A 1 20.95 9.25 -6.63
CA MET A 1 19.80 9.38 -7.55
C MET A 1 18.91 10.51 -7.05
N LYS A 2 18.83 11.63 -7.77
CA LYS A 2 18.00 12.78 -7.38
C LYS A 2 16.56 12.51 -7.84
N TYR A 3 15.63 12.27 -6.92
CA TYR A 3 14.20 12.27 -7.21
C TYR A 3 13.71 13.71 -7.13
N GLN A 4 12.87 14.13 -8.07
CA GLN A 4 12.42 15.52 -8.18
C GLN A 4 11.12 15.74 -7.41
N HIS A 5 10.30 14.68 -7.28
CA HIS A 5 9.02 14.70 -6.58
C HIS A 5 8.87 13.48 -5.67
N ILE A 6 8.21 13.69 -4.52
CA ILE A 6 7.82 12.63 -3.57
C ILE A 6 6.31 12.64 -3.50
N GLN A 7 5.68 11.50 -3.76
CA GLN A 7 4.24 11.32 -3.65
C GLN A 7 3.95 10.28 -2.56
N ARG A 8 3.24 10.71 -1.52
CA ARG A 8 2.79 9.83 -0.43
C ARG A 8 1.37 9.37 -0.72
N ILE A 9 1.21 8.07 -0.93
CA ILE A 9 -0.10 7.44 -1.11
C ILE A 9 -0.63 7.10 0.28
N PHE A 10 -1.58 7.89 0.75
CA PHE A 10 -2.26 7.63 2.02
C PHE A 10 -3.46 6.72 1.81
N THR A 11 -3.23 5.42 1.80
CA THR A 11 -4.33 4.45 1.69
C THR A 11 -5.02 4.28 3.05
N SER A 12 -6.13 5.02 3.26
CA SER A 12 -7.00 4.89 4.43
C SER A 12 -6.28 4.96 5.80
N PRO A 13 -5.77 6.14 6.20
CA PRO A 13 -5.01 6.32 7.44
C PRO A 13 -5.79 5.87 8.70
N PHE A 14 -7.11 6.06 8.73
CA PHE A 14 -7.95 5.57 9.84
C PHE A 14 -7.93 4.05 9.96
N TYR A 15 -8.01 3.32 8.84
CA TYR A 15 -8.01 1.85 8.82
C TYR A 15 -6.69 1.26 9.35
N LEU A 16 -5.57 1.94 9.06
CA LEU A 16 -4.24 1.58 9.54
C LEU A 16 -4.00 1.90 11.02
N ASN A 17 -4.69 2.89 11.58
CA ASN A 17 -4.46 3.35 12.94
C ASN A 17 -5.50 2.83 13.95
N PHE A 18 -6.75 2.60 13.52
CA PHE A 18 -7.83 2.14 14.40
C PHE A 18 -7.94 0.61 14.50
N ARG A 19 -7.38 -0.15 13.55
CA ARG A 19 -7.44 -1.62 13.57
C ARG A 19 -6.07 -2.25 13.62
N LYS A 20 -5.95 -3.26 14.49
CA LYS A 20 -4.85 -4.22 14.46
C LYS A 20 -5.16 -5.24 13.38
N HIS A 21 -4.25 -5.38 12.43
CA HIS A 21 -4.39 -6.31 11.32
C HIS A 21 -3.65 -7.59 11.66
N TYR A 22 -4.28 -8.73 11.46
CA TYR A 22 -3.69 -10.03 11.72
C TYR A 22 -3.45 -10.77 10.40
N CYS A 23 -2.36 -11.52 10.33
CA CYS A 23 -2.06 -12.35 9.18
C CYS A 23 -3.11 -13.48 9.07
N PRO A 24 -3.79 -13.69 7.92
CA PRO A 24 -4.78 -14.75 7.79
C PRO A 24 -4.19 -16.16 7.96
N ASP A 25 -2.92 -16.35 7.59
CA ASP A 25 -2.25 -17.65 7.68
C ASP A 25 -1.62 -17.91 9.06
N CYS A 26 -1.02 -16.87 9.65
CA CYS A 26 -0.23 -16.99 10.88
C CYS A 26 -0.97 -16.55 12.15
N ASN A 27 -2.07 -15.81 11.98
CA ASN A 27 -2.84 -15.15 13.03
C ASN A 27 -2.01 -14.26 13.97
N ILE A 28 -0.90 -13.71 13.47
CA ILE A 28 -0.04 -12.76 14.20
C ILE A 28 -0.29 -11.33 13.76
N GLU A 29 0.01 -10.37 14.62
CA GLU A 29 -0.09 -8.94 14.31
C GLU A 29 0.84 -8.58 13.14
N LEU A 30 0.29 -7.92 12.12
CA LEU A 30 1.04 -7.42 10.97
C LEU A 30 1.70 -6.08 11.33
N ASN A 31 2.98 -5.96 10.99
CA ASN A 31 3.74 -4.73 11.18
C ASN A 31 3.51 -3.77 10.01
N LYS A 32 3.35 -2.48 10.32
CA LYS A 32 3.27 -1.42 9.32
C LYS A 32 4.66 -1.13 8.79
N ILE A 33 4.88 -1.38 7.50
CA ILE A 33 6.12 -1.04 6.82
C ILE A 33 5.88 0.07 5.81
N GLU A 34 6.82 1.01 5.73
CA GLU A 34 6.81 2.03 4.68
C GLU A 34 7.58 1.48 3.48
N VAL A 35 6.87 1.28 2.37
CA VAL A 35 7.44 0.84 1.11
C VAL A 35 7.58 2.06 0.22
N SER A 36 8.74 2.18 -0.43
CA SER A 36 8.95 3.22 -1.42
C SER A 36 9.47 2.67 -2.72
N LYS A 37 8.90 3.15 -3.82
CA LYS A 37 9.32 2.81 -5.19
C LYS A 37 9.53 4.08 -5.98
N ILE A 38 10.65 4.13 -6.69
CA ILE A 38 10.94 5.22 -7.62
C ILE A 38 10.43 4.78 -8.98
N VAL A 39 9.50 5.53 -9.55
CA VAL A 39 8.97 5.27 -10.88
C VAL A 39 9.23 6.49 -11.75
N ASN A 40 9.72 6.26 -12.94
CA ASN A 40 9.93 7.31 -13.93
C ASN A 40 8.66 7.47 -14.77
N SER A 41 8.19 8.71 -14.95
CA SER A 41 6.99 9.00 -15.75
C SER A 41 7.10 8.57 -17.23
N SER A 42 8.33 8.44 -17.77
CA SER A 42 8.57 7.97 -19.14
C SER A 42 8.68 6.44 -19.26
N SER A 43 8.70 5.71 -18.14
CA SER A 43 8.74 4.25 -18.17
C SER A 43 7.36 3.66 -18.40
N PRO A 44 7.24 2.48 -19.04
CA PRO A 44 5.95 1.79 -19.23
C PRO A 44 5.26 1.43 -17.90
N GLU A 45 6.01 1.30 -16.80
CA GLU A 45 5.49 1.10 -15.46
C GLU A 45 4.64 2.29 -14.95
N ALA A 46 4.84 3.49 -15.51
CA ALA A 46 4.10 4.69 -15.15
C ALA A 46 2.58 4.56 -15.39
N LYS A 47 2.14 3.67 -16.27
CA LYS A 47 0.70 3.44 -16.49
C LYS A 47 -0.04 2.89 -15.27
N ASN A 48 0.68 2.29 -14.33
CA ASN A 48 0.11 1.71 -13.11
C ASN A 48 0.15 2.67 -11.91
N PHE A 49 0.76 3.85 -12.07
CA PHE A 49 0.92 4.82 -10.98
C PHE A 49 0.27 6.15 -11.35
N ASP A 50 -0.41 6.76 -10.39
CA ASP A 50 -1.10 8.03 -10.59
C ASP A 50 -0.13 9.20 -10.38
N PHE A 51 0.44 9.72 -11.48
CA PHE A 51 1.34 10.89 -11.46
C PHE A 51 0.60 12.22 -11.35
N HIS A 52 -0.72 12.17 -11.22
CA HIS A 52 -1.58 13.33 -11.11
C HIS A 52 -1.68 13.77 -9.66
N THR A 53 -1.28 15.00 -9.37
CA THR A 53 -1.46 15.61 -8.04
C THR A 53 -2.28 16.87 -8.21
N PHE A 54 -3.58 16.81 -7.86
CA PHE A 54 -4.60 17.87 -7.81
C PHE A 54 -4.60 18.96 -8.92
N GLU A 55 -3.50 19.66 -9.13
CA GLU A 55 -3.31 20.74 -10.11
C GLU A 55 -2.10 20.53 -11.07
N ASN A 56 -1.25 19.52 -10.88
CA ASN A 56 -0.02 19.33 -11.66
C ASN A 56 0.27 17.86 -12.03
N TYR A 57 0.85 17.66 -13.22
CA TYR A 57 1.45 16.40 -13.66
C TYR A 57 2.93 16.35 -13.27
N MET A 58 3.31 15.35 -12.47
CA MET A 58 4.71 15.14 -12.10
C MET A 58 5.45 14.43 -13.24
N ILE A 59 6.30 15.17 -13.95
CA ILE A 59 7.15 14.65 -15.03
C ILE A 59 8.54 14.35 -14.46
N GLY A 60 9.04 13.13 -14.65
CA GLY A 60 10.38 12.70 -14.22
C GLY A 60 10.37 11.53 -13.23
N ASN A 61 11.41 11.47 -12.38
CA ASN A 61 11.53 10.45 -11.33
C ASN A 61 10.70 10.83 -10.11
N VAL A 62 9.62 10.10 -9.88
CA VAL A 62 8.73 10.28 -8.74
C VAL A 62 8.95 9.14 -7.74
N LYS A 63 9.20 9.50 -6.48
CA LYS A 63 9.28 8.53 -5.38
C LYS A 63 7.89 8.36 -4.80
N PHE A 64 7.26 7.23 -5.10
CA PHE A 64 6.02 6.81 -4.48
C PHE A 64 6.33 6.16 -3.14
N ILE A 65 5.66 6.60 -2.09
CA ILE A 65 5.78 6.06 -0.74
C ILE A 65 4.37 5.66 -0.30
N TRP A 66 4.20 4.41 0.12
CA TRP A 66 2.95 3.90 0.63
C TRP A 66 3.19 2.97 1.82
N THR A 67 2.15 2.76 2.62
CA THR A 67 2.20 1.84 3.77
C THR A 67 1.66 0.48 3.38
N GLU A 68 2.40 -0.57 3.72
CA GLU A 68 1.95 -1.97 3.61
C GLU A 68 2.05 -2.66 4.97
N LEU A 69 1.41 -3.83 5.05
CA LEU A 69 1.38 -4.66 6.24
C LEU A 69 2.27 -5.89 6.00
N GLN A 70 3.27 -6.11 6.84
CA GLN A 70 4.16 -7.25 6.73
C GLN A 70 4.04 -8.17 7.94
N CYS A 71 3.89 -9.46 7.67
CA CYS A 71 3.91 -10.50 8.69
C CYS A 71 5.36 -10.84 9.06
N ASP A 72 5.72 -10.76 10.34
CA ASP A 72 7.07 -11.09 10.80
C ASP A 72 7.40 -12.59 10.63
N LYS A 73 6.40 -13.45 10.81
CA LYS A 73 6.55 -14.92 10.79
C LYS A 73 6.68 -15.50 9.38
N CYS A 74 5.77 -15.13 8.47
CA CYS A 74 5.78 -15.64 7.09
C CYS A 74 6.40 -14.67 6.08
N ARG A 75 6.84 -13.47 6.51
CA ARG A 75 7.38 -12.40 5.65
C ARG A 75 6.45 -11.99 4.51
N ARG A 76 5.17 -12.33 4.61
CA ARG A 76 4.14 -11.97 3.64
C ARG A 76 3.86 -10.48 3.75
N THR A 77 4.06 -9.77 2.65
CA THR A 77 3.64 -8.37 2.51
C THR A 77 2.23 -8.35 1.93
N ILE A 78 1.34 -7.62 2.59
CA ILE A 78 -0.07 -7.49 2.26
C ILE A 78 -0.37 -6.00 2.14
N SER A 79 -0.83 -5.57 0.96
CA SER A 79 -1.24 -4.20 0.74
C SER A 79 -2.56 -3.92 1.48
N ILE A 80 -2.83 -2.64 1.80
CA ILE A 80 -4.06 -2.26 2.52
C ILE A 80 -5.33 -2.70 1.78
N SER A 81 -5.33 -2.59 0.45
CA SER A 81 -6.44 -3.03 -0.39
C SER A 81 -6.67 -4.54 -0.30
N GLU A 82 -5.60 -5.33 -0.22
CA GLU A 82 -5.69 -6.78 -0.08
C GLU A 82 -6.17 -7.16 1.32
N MET A 83 -5.66 -6.50 2.37
CA MET A 83 -6.13 -6.74 3.73
C MET A 83 -7.63 -6.45 3.87
N LYS A 84 -8.13 -5.36 3.26
CA LYS A 84 -9.56 -5.06 3.22
C LYS A 84 -10.38 -6.14 2.50
N ARG A 85 -9.86 -6.69 1.40
CA ARG A 85 -10.52 -7.80 0.70
C ARG A 85 -10.61 -9.03 1.61
N ILE A 86 -9.51 -9.41 2.25
CA ILE A 86 -9.45 -10.54 3.17
C ILE A 86 -10.44 -10.36 4.33
N GLU A 87 -10.46 -9.20 5.00
CA GLU A 87 -11.42 -8.93 6.08
C GLU A 87 -12.88 -9.02 5.59
N ASN A 88 -13.16 -8.50 4.38
CA ASN A 88 -14.49 -8.54 3.80
C ASN A 88 -14.91 -9.96 3.40
N GLU A 89 -14.00 -10.76 2.84
CA GLU A 89 -14.26 -12.16 2.49
C GLU A 89 -14.51 -13.01 3.75
N GLN A 90 -13.75 -12.79 4.83
CA GLN A 90 -14.00 -13.46 6.11
C GLN A 90 -15.38 -13.12 6.70
N LYS A 91 -15.81 -11.85 6.58
CA LYS A 91 -17.13 -11.42 7.05
C LYS A 91 -18.25 -12.11 6.28
N ASN A 92 -18.17 -12.14 4.94
CA ASN A 92 -19.19 -12.77 4.10
C ASN A 92 -19.28 -14.30 4.29
N ASN A 93 -18.17 -14.97 4.62
CA ASN A 93 -18.18 -16.42 4.87
C ASN A 93 -18.81 -16.80 6.21
N HIS A 94 -18.91 -15.88 7.18
CA HIS A 94 -19.55 -16.15 8.47
C HIS A 94 -21.09 -16.00 8.41
N GLU A 95 -21.62 -15.41 7.34
CA GLU A 95 -23.06 -15.19 7.13
C GLU A 95 -23.73 -16.27 6.25
N LYS A 96 -23.03 -17.39 5.97
CA LYS A 96 -23.52 -18.54 5.19
C LYS A 96 -23.66 -19.78 6.06
#